data_AF-A0A418D5I4-F1
#
_entry.id   AF-A0A418D5I4-F1
#
_cell.length_a   1.000
_cell.length_b   1.000
_cell.length_c   1.000
_cell.angle_alpha   90.00
_cell.angle_beta   90.00
_cell.angle_gamma   90.00
#
_symmetry.space_group_name_H-M   'P 1'
#
loop_
_entity.id
_entity.type
_entity.pdbx_description
1 polymer ?
#
loop_
_entity_poly.entity_id
_entity_poly.type
_entity_poly.pdbx_seq_one_letter_code
_entity_poly.pdbx_strand_id
1 'polypeptide(L)'
;MTTSSDVATVHLEDESMDDLNTDLLEAADIKLQKNMYQREKQGKYRQQERALRVQLRNRIADLEAILLRAKRRGSLMLSWEDIALTMREEHDLAQVENSRLDQQVRHVRTLLHDMKRWVHATLSVCVSKPCQVDVAQFYTAATPRIPQTRVQQRYGFPSMFSTVTEDDLNVVFDDSGCYQFIRRHELFMQNSLDELRGVMQADIWQFMINYARLHSNFLSREFVEGNRIVYVGQQMHEDEAAPTIKLQRNRHVWYILQAIAPSVTKIRMLFVVSSSFSKL
;
A
#
# COMPACT_ATOMS: atom_id res chain seq x y z
N MET A 1 -39.40 -131.04 -66.37
CA MET A 1 -39.13 -131.90 -65.20
C MET A 1 -38.42 -131.00 -64.19
N THR A 2 -39.15 -130.39 -63.23
CA THR A 2 -39.34 -130.84 -61.82
C THR A 2 -37.99 -130.81 -61.05
N THR A 3 -37.78 -130.17 -59.90
CA THR A 3 -38.63 -129.65 -58.80
C THR A 3 -37.72 -129.12 -57.66
N SER A 4 -38.23 -128.16 -56.85
CA SER A 4 -38.12 -128.02 -55.36
C SER A 4 -36.75 -127.66 -54.72
N SER A 5 -36.59 -126.48 -54.12
CA SER A 5 -36.89 -126.06 -52.71
C SER A 5 -35.67 -126.25 -51.79
N ASP A 6 -35.22 -125.18 -51.13
CA ASP A 6 -35.34 -125.13 -49.66
C ASP A 6 -35.04 -123.75 -49.06
N VAL A 7 -35.88 -123.45 -48.07
CA VAL A 7 -35.86 -122.29 -47.18
C VAL A 7 -34.97 -122.63 -45.99
N ALA A 8 -34.06 -121.73 -45.63
CA ALA A 8 -33.48 -121.67 -44.29
C ALA A 8 -33.41 -120.21 -43.82
N THR A 9 -34.31 -119.88 -42.92
CA THR A 9 -34.35 -118.66 -42.11
C THR A 9 -33.17 -118.65 -41.14
N VAL A 10 -32.41 -117.55 -41.06
CA VAL A 10 -31.54 -117.25 -39.90
C VAL A 10 -31.69 -115.77 -39.54
N HIS A 11 -32.36 -115.55 -38.40
CA HIS A 11 -32.40 -114.31 -37.61
C HIS A 11 -30.99 -113.97 -37.08
N LEU A 12 -30.26 -113.03 -37.66
CA LEU A 12 -28.98 -112.53 -37.10
C LEU A 12 -28.64 -111.08 -37.47
N GLU A 13 -29.61 -110.17 -37.68
CA GLU A 13 -29.29 -108.79 -38.11
C GLU A 13 -29.81 -107.65 -37.22
N ASP A 14 -30.55 -107.92 -36.13
CA ASP A 14 -31.18 -106.82 -35.35
C ASP A 14 -30.27 -106.20 -34.25
N GLU A 15 -29.36 -106.94 -33.61
CA GLU A 15 -28.52 -106.37 -32.53
C GLU A 15 -27.33 -105.53 -33.06
N SER A 16 -26.85 -105.82 -34.28
CA SER A 16 -25.75 -105.07 -34.90
C SER A 16 -26.17 -103.69 -35.42
N MET A 17 -27.46 -103.51 -35.73
CA MET A 17 -27.97 -102.28 -36.33
C MET A 17 -28.30 -101.22 -35.26
N ASP A 18 -28.71 -101.66 -34.06
CA ASP A 18 -29.12 -100.79 -32.96
C ASP A 18 -27.91 -100.19 -32.20
N ASP A 19 -26.83 -100.97 -32.02
CA ASP A 19 -25.55 -100.49 -31.46
C ASP A 19 -24.89 -99.46 -32.41
N LEU A 20 -24.90 -99.70 -33.72
CA LEU A 20 -24.34 -98.79 -34.72
C LEU A 20 -25.13 -97.46 -34.82
N ASN A 21 -26.45 -97.52 -34.63
CA ASN A 21 -27.32 -96.34 -34.62
C ASN A 21 -27.15 -95.52 -33.33
N THR A 22 -26.87 -96.20 -32.20
CA THR A 22 -26.56 -95.58 -30.91
C THR A 22 -25.21 -94.87 -30.93
N ASP A 23 -24.17 -95.49 -31.49
CA ASP A 23 -22.84 -94.88 -31.67
C ASP A 23 -22.87 -93.65 -32.59
N LEU A 24 -23.66 -93.71 -33.68
CA LEU A 24 -23.84 -92.59 -34.60
C LEU A 24 -24.56 -91.41 -33.93
N LEU A 25 -25.56 -91.71 -33.09
CA LEU A 25 -26.30 -90.72 -32.32
C LEU A 25 -25.41 -90.06 -31.27
N GLU A 26 -24.58 -90.84 -30.56
CA GLU A 26 -23.62 -90.33 -29.58
C GLU A 26 -22.55 -89.45 -30.25
N ALA A 27 -22.01 -89.87 -31.39
CA ALA A 27 -21.06 -89.07 -32.17
C ALA A 27 -21.67 -87.74 -32.65
N ALA A 28 -22.95 -87.75 -33.05
CA ALA A 28 -23.68 -86.55 -33.44
C ALA A 28 -23.90 -85.60 -32.25
N ASP A 29 -24.24 -86.13 -31.07
CA ASP A 29 -24.42 -85.32 -29.85
C ASP A 29 -23.10 -84.71 -29.37
N ILE A 30 -22.00 -85.48 -29.36
CA ILE A 30 -20.65 -84.98 -29.05
C ILE A 30 -20.27 -83.83 -30.00
N LYS A 31 -20.58 -83.95 -31.29
CA LYS A 31 -20.32 -82.90 -32.28
C LYS A 31 -21.21 -81.67 -32.05
N LEU A 32 -22.49 -81.88 -31.70
CA LEU A 32 -23.41 -80.80 -31.37
C LEU A 32 -22.95 -80.02 -30.13
N GLN A 33 -22.58 -80.71 -29.05
CA GLN A 33 -22.05 -80.12 -27.82
C GLN A 33 -20.75 -79.33 -28.08
N LYS A 34 -19.82 -79.88 -28.86
CA LYS A 34 -18.60 -79.16 -29.28
C LYS A 34 -18.92 -77.90 -30.06
N ASN A 35 -19.85 -77.96 -31.01
CA ASN A 35 -20.28 -76.79 -31.78
C ASN A 35 -20.97 -75.74 -30.89
N MET A 36 -21.81 -76.16 -29.95
CA MET A 36 -22.46 -75.27 -28.98
C MET A 36 -21.41 -74.56 -28.10
N TYR A 37 -20.47 -75.32 -27.53
CA TYR A 37 -19.37 -74.76 -26.75
C TYR A 37 -18.51 -73.77 -27.56
N GLN A 38 -18.17 -74.11 -28.80
CA GLN A 38 -17.40 -73.22 -29.67
C GLN A 38 -18.16 -71.92 -29.99
N ARG A 39 -19.47 -72.00 -30.25
CA ARG A 39 -20.32 -70.81 -30.47
C ARG A 39 -20.39 -69.94 -29.23
N GLU A 40 -20.58 -70.52 -28.05
CA GLU A 40 -20.60 -69.80 -26.78
C GLU A 40 -19.26 -69.14 -26.48
N LYS A 41 -18.15 -69.87 -26.66
CA LYS A 41 -16.79 -69.37 -26.49
C LYS A 41 -16.54 -68.18 -27.42
N GLN A 42 -16.87 -68.30 -28.71
CA GLN A 42 -16.76 -67.19 -29.67
C GLN A 42 -17.68 -66.02 -29.31
N GLY A 43 -18.89 -66.29 -28.80
CA GLY A 43 -19.82 -65.27 -28.31
C GLY A 43 -19.22 -64.46 -27.17
N LYS A 44 -18.66 -65.14 -26.16
CA LYS A 44 -17.97 -64.51 -25.02
C LYS A 44 -16.77 -63.67 -25.46
N TYR A 45 -15.93 -64.16 -26.37
CA TYR A 45 -14.81 -63.37 -26.92
C TYR A 45 -15.30 -62.12 -27.64
N ARG A 46 -16.31 -62.24 -28.52
CA ARG A 46 -16.90 -61.09 -29.22
C ARG A 46 -17.51 -60.08 -28.25
N GLN A 47 -18.12 -60.54 -27.16
CA GLN A 47 -18.68 -59.67 -26.12
C GLN A 47 -17.59 -58.92 -25.35
N GLN A 48 -16.53 -59.62 -24.92
CA GLN A 48 -15.38 -59.02 -24.23
C GLN A 48 -14.69 -57.98 -25.12
N GLU A 49 -14.47 -58.30 -26.39
CA GLU A 49 -13.86 -57.38 -27.34
C GLU A 49 -14.74 -56.14 -27.59
N ARG A 50 -16.07 -56.31 -27.73
CA ARG A 50 -17.01 -55.19 -27.84
C ARG A 50 -16.99 -54.32 -26.58
N ALA A 51 -16.99 -54.92 -25.40
CA ALA A 51 -16.94 -54.20 -24.13
C ALA A 51 -15.64 -53.39 -24.00
N LEU A 52 -14.49 -53.98 -24.34
CA LEU A 52 -13.20 -53.30 -24.36
C LEU A 52 -13.19 -52.13 -25.35
N ARG A 53 -13.69 -52.34 -26.57
CA ARG A 53 -13.79 -51.28 -27.59
C ARG A 53 -14.66 -50.12 -27.11
N VAL A 54 -15.78 -50.40 -26.44
CA VAL A 54 -16.64 -49.35 -25.84
C VAL A 54 -15.91 -48.63 -24.72
N GLN A 55 -15.25 -49.36 -23.83
CA GLN A 55 -14.47 -48.77 -22.74
C GLN A 55 -13.36 -47.84 -23.26
N LEU A 56 -12.61 -48.28 -24.26
CA LEU A 56 -11.54 -47.48 -24.88
C LEU A 56 -12.09 -46.22 -25.55
N ARG A 57 -13.23 -46.33 -26.26
CA ARG A 57 -13.90 -45.17 -26.86
C ARG A 57 -14.37 -44.16 -25.82
N ASN A 58 -14.97 -44.63 -24.73
CA ASN A 58 -15.39 -43.77 -23.63
C ASN A 58 -14.18 -43.08 -23.01
N ARG A 59 -13.06 -43.80 -22.81
CA ARG A 59 -11.83 -43.22 -22.27
C ARG A 59 -11.22 -42.16 -23.18
N ILE A 60 -11.24 -42.38 -24.50
CA ILE A 60 -10.80 -41.38 -25.48
C ILE A 60 -11.67 -40.12 -25.37
N ALA A 61 -13.00 -40.27 -25.36
CA ALA A 61 -13.92 -39.14 -25.24
C ALA A 61 -13.70 -38.34 -23.94
N ASP A 62 -13.48 -39.02 -22.81
CA ASP A 62 -13.18 -38.38 -21.52
C ASP A 62 -11.86 -37.59 -21.57
N LEU A 63 -10.81 -38.18 -22.15
CA LEU A 63 -9.50 -37.55 -22.27
C LEU A 63 -9.56 -36.34 -23.21
N GLU A 64 -10.26 -36.44 -24.33
CA GLU A 64 -10.51 -35.33 -25.25
C GLU A 64 -11.25 -34.19 -24.55
N ALA A 65 -12.27 -34.49 -23.74
CA ALA A 65 -12.99 -33.49 -22.96
C ALA A 65 -12.10 -32.79 -21.91
N ILE A 66 -11.21 -33.54 -21.24
CA ILE A 66 -10.23 -32.98 -20.29
C ILE A 66 -9.24 -32.06 -21.01
N LEU A 67 -8.70 -32.49 -22.15
CA LEU A 67 -7.78 -31.69 -22.95
C LEU A 67 -8.45 -30.41 -23.47
N LEU A 68 -9.70 -30.49 -23.93
CA LEU A 68 -10.44 -29.33 -24.40
C LEU A 68 -10.68 -28.31 -23.28
N ARG A 69 -10.97 -28.77 -22.06
CA ARG A 69 -11.10 -27.91 -20.87
C ARG A 69 -9.77 -27.29 -20.46
N ALA A 70 -8.68 -28.06 -20.48
CA ALA A 70 -7.34 -27.57 -20.18
C ALA A 70 -6.88 -26.52 -21.21
N LYS A 71 -7.12 -26.76 -22.50
CA LYS A 71 -6.82 -25.83 -23.59
C LYS A 71 -7.63 -24.54 -23.48
N ARG A 72 -8.92 -24.63 -23.11
CA ARG A 72 -9.73 -23.42 -22.82
C ARG A 72 -9.19 -22.64 -21.62
N ARG A 73 -8.75 -23.29 -20.54
CA ARG A 73 -8.13 -22.60 -19.39
C ARG A 73 -6.79 -21.96 -19.75
N GLY A 74 -5.94 -22.65 -20.51
CA GLY A 74 -4.68 -22.12 -21.02
C GLY A 74 -4.87 -20.94 -21.99
N SER A 75 -6.02 -20.86 -22.67
CA SER A 75 -6.38 -19.72 -23.52
C SER A 75 -6.99 -18.53 -22.75
N LEU A 76 -7.45 -18.75 -21.50
CA LEU A 76 -8.00 -17.71 -20.62
C LEU A 76 -6.93 -17.09 -19.71
N MET A 77 -5.79 -17.75 -19.54
CA MET A 77 -4.64 -17.19 -18.84
C MET A 77 -3.66 -16.67 -19.88
N LEU A 78 -3.13 -15.47 -19.67
CA LEU A 78 -2.00 -14.96 -20.46
C LEU A 78 -0.85 -15.99 -20.39
N SER A 79 -0.12 -16.16 -21.48
CA SER A 79 1.03 -17.05 -21.47
C SER A 79 2.00 -16.60 -20.39
N TRP A 80 2.61 -17.54 -19.66
CA TRP A 80 3.70 -17.21 -18.74
C TRP A 80 4.86 -16.50 -19.45
N GLU A 81 4.99 -16.70 -20.76
CA GLU A 81 5.91 -15.95 -21.62
C GLU A 81 5.52 -14.46 -21.70
N ASP A 82 4.25 -14.16 -21.97
CA ASP A 82 3.75 -12.78 -22.03
C ASP A 82 3.81 -12.10 -20.66
N ILE A 83 3.46 -12.81 -19.59
CA ILE A 83 3.56 -12.32 -18.21
C ILE A 83 5.03 -12.02 -17.87
N ALA A 84 5.95 -12.92 -18.21
CA ALA A 84 7.37 -12.70 -17.96
C ALA A 84 7.96 -11.56 -18.81
N LEU A 85 7.48 -11.38 -20.03
CA LEU A 85 7.89 -10.27 -20.91
C LEU A 85 7.41 -8.93 -20.34
N THR A 86 6.11 -8.80 -20.05
CA THR A 86 5.53 -7.58 -19.45
C THR A 86 6.18 -7.23 -18.11
N MET A 87 6.40 -8.22 -17.23
CA MET A 87 7.10 -7.97 -15.96
C MET A 87 8.54 -7.49 -16.17
N ARG A 88 9.24 -7.97 -17.20
CA ARG A 88 10.60 -7.54 -17.53
C ARG A 88 10.61 -6.11 -18.07
N GLU A 89 9.70 -5.78 -18.98
CA GLU A 89 9.56 -4.43 -19.54
C GLU A 89 9.25 -3.40 -18.43
N GLU A 90 8.30 -3.71 -17.54
CA GLU A 90 7.98 -2.87 -16.39
C GLU A 90 9.15 -2.74 -15.40
N HIS A 91 9.88 -3.83 -15.15
CA HIS A 91 11.09 -3.81 -14.33
C HIS A 91 12.15 -2.87 -14.94
N ASP A 92 12.39 -2.96 -16.24
CA ASP A 92 13.39 -2.16 -16.93
C ASP A 92 13.00 -0.68 -16.95
N LEU A 93 11.71 -0.36 -17.17
CA LEU A 93 11.17 0.99 -17.05
C LEU A 93 11.37 1.56 -15.64
N ALA A 94 11.04 0.78 -14.60
CA ALA A 94 11.23 1.19 -13.22
C ALA A 94 12.72 1.41 -12.89
N GLN A 95 13.61 0.57 -13.43
CA GLN A 95 15.05 0.71 -13.24
C GLN A 95 15.60 1.98 -13.91
N VAL A 96 15.14 2.31 -15.11
CA VAL A 96 15.49 3.55 -15.81
C VAL A 96 15.00 4.77 -15.03
N GLU A 97 13.74 4.74 -14.57
CA GLU A 97 13.15 5.85 -13.82
C GLU A 97 13.85 6.06 -12.47
N ASN A 98 14.17 4.98 -11.76
CA ASN A 98 14.94 5.05 -10.52
C ASN A 98 16.32 5.67 -10.78
N SER A 99 17.01 5.25 -11.84
CA SER A 99 18.31 5.83 -12.23
C SER A 99 18.19 7.34 -12.54
N ARG A 100 17.10 7.75 -13.20
CA ARG A 100 16.79 9.15 -13.50
C ARG A 100 16.56 9.97 -12.23
N LEU A 101 15.77 9.46 -11.28
CA LEU A 101 15.53 10.09 -9.98
C LEU A 101 16.82 10.19 -9.18
N ASP A 102 17.64 9.15 -9.19
CA ASP A 102 18.94 9.12 -8.51
C ASP A 102 19.88 10.21 -9.07
N GLN A 103 19.89 10.40 -10.39
CA GLN A 103 20.63 11.47 -11.04
C GLN A 103 20.10 12.86 -10.64
N GLN A 104 18.78 13.05 -10.56
CA GLN A 104 18.17 14.31 -10.09
C GLN A 104 18.55 14.61 -8.64
N VAL A 105 18.49 13.61 -7.76
CA VAL A 105 18.88 13.76 -6.35
C VAL A 105 20.36 14.11 -6.24
N ARG A 106 21.24 13.44 -7.00
CA ARG A 106 22.68 13.77 -7.04
C ARG A 106 22.90 15.20 -7.50
N HIS A 107 22.23 15.64 -8.56
CA HIS A 107 22.35 17.00 -9.08
C HIS A 107 21.94 18.05 -8.02
N VAL A 108 20.79 17.87 -7.37
CA VAL A 108 20.33 18.78 -6.31
C VAL A 108 21.28 18.76 -5.11
N ARG A 109 21.80 17.59 -4.72
CA ARG A 109 22.80 17.49 -3.64
C ARG A 109 24.10 18.21 -3.99
N THR A 110 24.58 18.09 -5.21
CA THR A 110 25.77 18.83 -5.68
C THR A 110 25.52 20.33 -5.65
N LEU A 111 24.39 20.80 -6.19
CA LEU A 111 24.02 22.22 -6.14
C LEU A 111 23.94 22.73 -4.69
N LEU A 112 23.31 21.98 -3.79
CA LEU A 112 23.26 22.34 -2.36
C LEU A 112 24.66 22.39 -1.74
N HIS A 113 25.53 21.45 -2.10
CA HIS A 113 26.91 21.44 -1.62
C HIS A 113 27.68 22.67 -2.12
N ASP A 114 27.57 22.99 -3.41
CA ASP A 114 28.23 24.14 -4.03
C ASP A 114 27.67 25.46 -3.49
N MET A 115 26.36 25.57 -3.31
CA MET A 115 25.73 26.73 -2.68
C MET A 115 26.17 26.89 -1.22
N LYS A 116 26.22 25.81 -0.44
CA LYS A 116 26.77 25.85 0.93
C LYS A 116 28.21 26.31 0.92
N ARG A 117 29.05 25.73 0.04
CA ARG A 117 30.46 26.10 -0.11
C ARG A 117 30.62 27.56 -0.50
N TRP A 118 29.84 28.06 -1.44
CA TRP A 118 29.83 29.45 -1.86
C TRP A 118 29.39 30.38 -0.73
N VAL A 119 28.32 30.03 0.00
CA VAL A 119 27.85 30.80 1.17
C VAL A 119 28.95 30.84 2.24
N HIS A 120 29.56 29.70 2.59
CA HIS A 120 30.66 29.66 3.54
C HIS A 120 31.84 30.53 3.08
N ALA A 121 32.27 30.42 1.82
CA ALA A 121 33.34 31.24 1.27
C ALA A 121 33.01 32.74 1.28
N THR A 122 31.77 33.11 0.98
CA THR A 122 31.32 34.50 0.94
C THR A 122 31.15 35.09 2.35
N LEU A 123 30.69 34.29 3.31
CA LEU A 123 30.59 34.68 4.72
C LEU A 123 31.98 34.78 5.39
N SER A 124 32.95 33.96 5.00
CA SER A 124 34.33 34.04 5.51
C SER A 124 35.08 35.30 5.05
N VAL A 125 34.67 35.93 3.95
CA VAL A 125 35.30 37.16 3.42
C VAL A 125 34.82 38.42 4.15
N CYS A 126 33.69 38.37 4.83
CA CYS A 126 33.18 39.48 5.66
C CYS A 126 33.52 39.28 7.15
N VAL A 127 34.79 39.04 7.48
CA VAL A 127 35.31 39.22 8.84
C VAL A 127 36.31 40.37 8.87
N SER A 128 35.91 41.52 8.32
CA SER A 128 36.45 42.81 8.75
C SER A 128 35.39 43.48 9.61
N LYS A 129 35.57 43.27 10.93
CA LYS A 129 34.72 43.66 12.06
C LYS A 129 33.54 42.72 12.31
N PRO A 130 33.50 42.03 13.46
CA PRO A 130 32.30 41.35 13.89
C PRO A 130 31.25 42.41 14.20
N CYS A 131 30.30 42.64 13.29
CA CYS A 131 28.97 42.97 13.74
C CYS A 131 28.46 41.66 14.33
N GLN A 132 28.60 41.50 15.65
CA GLN A 132 27.76 40.58 16.40
C GLN A 132 26.34 40.91 15.97
N VAL A 133 25.73 40.03 15.17
CA VAL A 133 24.28 40.02 15.08
C VAL A 133 23.85 39.44 16.41
N ASP A 134 23.78 40.34 17.40
CA ASP A 134 23.14 40.10 18.67
C ASP A 134 21.75 39.57 18.31
N VAL A 135 21.55 38.28 18.57
CA VAL A 135 20.21 37.72 18.69
C VAL A 135 19.55 38.59 19.73
N ALA A 136 18.72 39.54 19.30
CA ALA A 136 18.20 40.65 20.09
C ALA A 136 17.80 40.20 21.50
N GLN A 137 18.78 40.25 22.39
CA GLN A 137 18.56 40.24 23.81
C GLN A 137 18.07 41.65 24.12
N PHE A 138 17.05 41.71 24.97
CA PHE A 138 16.55 42.91 25.62
C PHE A 138 15.69 43.86 24.77
N TYR A 139 14.38 43.59 24.78
CA TYR A 139 13.46 44.62 25.24
C TYR A 139 12.69 44.14 26.47
N THR A 140 13.29 44.39 27.65
CA THR A 140 12.61 44.45 28.94
C THR A 140 11.82 45.75 29.06
N ALA A 141 11.12 46.17 28.01
CA ALA A 141 10.14 47.23 28.15
C ALA A 141 8.88 46.60 28.76
N ALA A 142 8.35 47.25 29.80
CA ALA A 142 7.10 46.90 30.45
C ALA A 142 5.93 47.11 29.47
N THR A 143 5.79 46.20 28.52
CA THR A 143 4.57 46.06 27.75
C THR A 143 3.48 45.58 28.70
N PRO A 144 2.30 46.23 28.70
CA PRO A 144 1.21 45.83 29.58
C PRO A 144 0.94 44.34 29.35
N ARG A 145 0.87 43.56 30.44
CA ARG A 145 0.40 42.17 30.44
C ARG A 145 -0.86 42.13 29.58
N ILE A 146 -0.75 41.67 28.33
CA ILE A 146 -1.93 41.34 27.54
C ILE A 146 -2.62 40.28 28.37
N PRO A 147 -3.86 40.50 28.86
CA PRO A 147 -4.54 39.48 29.65
C PRO A 147 -4.65 38.25 28.76
N GLN A 148 -3.86 37.22 29.03
CA GLN A 148 -3.71 36.04 28.16
C GLN A 148 -5.07 35.35 27.94
N THR A 149 -6.01 35.56 28.86
CA THR A 149 -7.42 35.16 28.79
C THR A 149 -8.20 35.84 27.66
N ARG A 150 -7.93 37.12 27.36
CA ARG A 150 -8.62 37.85 26.28
C ARG A 150 -8.32 37.28 24.90
N VAL A 151 -7.08 36.85 24.65
CA VAL A 151 -6.70 36.24 23.36
C VAL A 151 -7.43 34.91 23.18
N GLN A 152 -7.45 34.07 24.21
CA GLN A 152 -8.17 32.79 24.17
C GLN A 152 -9.67 32.97 23.91
N GLN A 153 -10.30 33.92 24.60
CA GLN A 153 -11.71 34.26 24.41
C GLN A 153 -12.00 34.79 23.01
N ARG A 154 -11.17 35.73 22.52
CA ARG A 154 -11.35 36.34 21.19
C ARG A 154 -11.34 35.32 20.07
N TYR A 155 -10.49 34.31 20.16
CA TYR A 155 -10.38 33.25 19.15
C TYR A 155 -11.18 32.00 19.52
N GLY A 156 -12.07 32.06 20.51
CA GLY A 156 -13.03 31.00 20.82
C GLY A 156 -12.39 29.68 21.25
N PHE A 157 -11.21 29.69 21.86
CA PHE A 157 -10.62 28.45 22.38
C PHE A 157 -11.46 27.90 23.54
N PRO A 158 -11.61 26.57 23.66
CA PRO A 158 -12.26 25.96 24.81
C PRO A 158 -11.45 26.20 26.10
N SER A 159 -11.99 25.78 27.24
CA SER A 159 -11.23 25.78 28.50
C SER A 159 -9.91 24.99 28.34
N MET A 160 -8.84 25.42 29.02
CA MET A 160 -7.57 24.68 29.02
C MET A 160 -7.71 23.26 29.60
N PHE A 161 -8.70 23.04 30.46
CA PHE A 161 -9.01 21.74 31.04
C PHE A 161 -10.00 20.92 30.20
N SER A 162 -10.42 21.43 29.04
CA SER A 162 -11.22 20.65 28.10
C SER A 162 -10.40 19.49 27.54
N THR A 163 -11.02 18.32 27.43
CA THR A 163 -10.48 17.15 26.74
C THR A 163 -10.55 17.29 25.22
N VAL A 164 -11.38 18.20 24.72
CA VAL A 164 -11.47 18.50 23.28
C VAL A 164 -10.22 19.25 22.84
N THR A 165 -9.61 18.76 21.76
CA THR A 165 -8.50 19.38 21.04
C THR A 165 -9.02 20.01 19.76
N GLU A 166 -8.72 21.27 19.53
CA GLU A 166 -9.04 21.98 18.30
C GLU A 166 -7.84 21.92 17.33
N ASP A 167 -8.07 21.63 16.06
CA ASP A 167 -7.12 21.91 14.96
C ASP A 167 -7.92 22.49 13.79
N ASP A 168 -7.95 23.81 13.68
CA ASP A 168 -8.63 24.51 12.60
C ASP A 168 -7.70 25.51 11.88
N LEU A 169 -8.02 25.76 10.61
CA LEU A 169 -7.34 26.72 9.77
C LEU A 169 -8.38 27.55 9.03
N ASN A 170 -8.56 28.79 9.48
CA ASN A 170 -9.46 29.75 8.84
C ASN A 170 -8.65 30.65 7.93
N VAL A 171 -8.91 30.62 6.63
CA VAL A 171 -8.24 31.48 5.63
C VAL A 171 -9.26 32.48 5.10
N VAL A 172 -8.94 33.76 5.20
CA VAL A 172 -9.73 34.87 4.67
C VAL A 172 -8.91 35.52 3.56
N PHE A 173 -9.54 35.76 2.42
CA PHE A 173 -8.96 36.53 1.32
C PHE A 173 -9.61 37.91 1.30
N ASP A 174 -8.83 38.94 1.01
CA ASP A 174 -9.35 40.26 0.70
C ASP A 174 -9.59 40.43 -0.80
N ASP A 175 -10.23 41.54 -1.17
CA ASP A 175 -10.54 41.88 -2.57
C ASP A 175 -9.29 42.07 -3.45
N SER A 176 -8.11 42.24 -2.83
CA SER A 176 -6.83 42.37 -3.52
C SER A 176 -6.12 41.02 -3.76
N GLY A 177 -6.73 39.92 -3.31
CA GLY A 177 -6.16 38.56 -3.40
C GLY A 177 -5.10 38.28 -2.34
N CYS A 178 -4.89 39.19 -1.38
CA CYS A 178 -4.09 38.93 -0.21
C CYS A 178 -4.88 38.07 0.77
N TYR A 179 -4.18 37.22 1.52
CA TYR A 179 -4.81 36.30 2.47
C TYR A 179 -4.38 36.60 3.90
N GLN A 180 -5.21 36.25 4.86
CA GLN A 180 -4.85 36.09 6.24
C GLN A 180 -5.37 34.75 6.72
N PHE A 181 -4.50 33.95 7.36
CA PHE A 181 -4.95 32.74 8.03
C PHE A 181 -4.81 32.83 9.53
N ILE A 182 -5.77 32.20 10.21
CA ILE A 182 -5.78 31.96 11.64
C ILE A 182 -5.77 30.45 11.82
N ARG A 183 -4.77 29.91 12.49
CA ARG A 183 -4.70 28.50 12.88
C ARG A 183 -4.79 28.36 14.39
N ARG A 184 -5.76 27.60 14.88
CA ARG A 184 -5.84 27.18 16.28
C ARG A 184 -5.47 25.71 16.34
N HIS A 185 -4.56 25.36 17.23
CA HIS A 185 -4.14 23.98 17.40
C HIS A 185 -3.94 23.65 18.87
N GLU A 186 -4.48 22.52 19.32
CA GLU A 186 -4.31 22.02 20.67
C GLU A 186 -3.89 20.56 20.65
N LEU A 187 -2.93 20.21 21.51
CA LEU A 187 -2.45 18.85 21.64
C LEU A 187 -2.02 18.56 23.08
N PHE A 188 -1.97 17.29 23.43
CA PHE A 188 -1.38 16.82 24.69
C PHE A 188 -0.02 16.20 24.40
N MET A 189 0.99 16.59 25.18
CA MET A 189 2.32 15.99 25.16
C MET A 189 2.54 15.19 26.44
N GLN A 190 3.14 14.01 26.29
CA GLN A 190 3.52 13.14 27.41
C GLN A 190 4.88 13.55 28.00
N ASN A 191 5.02 14.84 28.28
CA ASN A 191 6.22 15.46 28.82
C ASN A 191 5.84 16.43 29.94
N SER A 192 6.75 16.59 30.89
CA SER A 192 6.58 17.60 31.92
C SER A 192 6.68 19.00 31.32
N LEU A 193 6.12 19.99 32.03
CA LEU A 193 6.17 21.39 31.60
C LEU A 193 7.63 21.88 31.48
N ASP A 194 8.50 21.45 32.39
CA ASP A 194 9.91 21.85 32.43
C ASP A 194 10.71 21.24 31.28
N GLU A 195 10.46 19.97 30.94
CA GLU A 195 11.06 19.33 29.76
C GLU A 195 10.71 20.09 28.48
N LEU A 196 9.41 20.38 28.29
CA LEU A 196 8.95 21.11 27.11
C LEU A 196 9.46 22.54 27.09
N ARG A 197 9.60 23.19 28.26
CA ARG A 197 10.22 24.51 28.34
C ARG A 197 11.65 24.49 27.81
N GLY A 198 12.45 23.51 28.22
CA GLY A 198 13.83 23.34 27.75
C GLY A 198 13.90 23.15 26.23
N VAL A 199 13.06 22.28 25.67
CA VAL A 199 12.96 22.04 24.22
C VAL A 199 12.54 23.31 23.48
N MET A 200 11.50 24.00 23.98
CA MET A 200 10.99 25.21 23.35
C MET A 200 12.04 26.33 23.38
N GLN A 201 12.79 26.51 24.46
CA GLN A 201 13.84 27.54 24.50
C GLN A 201 14.98 27.28 23.51
N ALA A 202 15.30 26.01 23.22
CA ALA A 202 16.33 25.66 22.25
C ALA A 202 15.83 25.84 20.79
N ASP A 203 14.61 25.38 20.49
CA ASP A 203 14.19 25.14 19.10
C ASP A 203 13.00 25.98 18.61
N ILE A 204 12.22 26.62 19.50
CA ILE A 204 10.97 27.28 19.09
C ILE A 204 11.21 28.41 18.08
N TRP A 205 12.32 29.14 18.24
CA TRP A 205 12.71 30.22 17.34
C TRP A 205 13.18 29.68 16.01
N GLN A 206 13.94 28.58 16.01
CA GLN A 206 14.40 27.92 14.80
C GLN A 206 13.21 27.40 13.98
N PHE A 207 12.18 26.85 14.63
CA PHE A 207 10.94 26.43 13.96
C PHE A 207 10.14 27.62 13.40
N MET A 208 9.95 28.70 14.17
CA MET A 208 9.17 29.86 13.73
C MET A 208 9.87 30.71 12.65
N ILE A 209 11.20 30.77 12.68
CA ILE A 209 12.01 31.55 11.75
C ILE A 209 12.22 30.77 10.45
N ASN A 210 12.49 29.45 10.48
CA ASN A 210 12.81 28.69 9.26
C ASN A 210 11.64 28.48 8.29
N TYR A 211 10.39 28.57 8.75
CA TYR A 211 9.23 28.65 7.84
C TYR A 211 9.17 29.96 7.06
N ALA A 212 9.99 30.97 7.40
CA ALA A 212 10.22 32.15 6.61
C ALA A 212 11.60 32.07 5.94
N ARG A 213 11.66 31.76 4.64
CA ARG A 213 12.80 32.17 3.81
C ARG A 213 12.91 33.71 3.64
N LEU A 214 12.30 34.48 4.54
CA LEU A 214 12.14 35.92 4.52
C LEU A 214 12.88 36.52 5.72
N HIS A 215 13.51 37.67 5.52
CA HIS A 215 14.15 38.39 6.62
C HIS A 215 13.07 38.82 7.61
N SER A 216 13.29 38.52 8.88
CA SER A 216 12.25 38.52 9.90
C SER A 216 12.75 39.16 11.18
N ASN A 217 12.40 40.42 11.39
CA ASN A 217 12.49 41.05 12.71
C ASN A 217 11.34 40.51 13.58
N PHE A 218 11.59 39.42 14.29
CA PHE A 218 10.59 38.76 15.12
C PHE A 218 10.90 39.02 16.59
N LEU A 219 9.99 39.71 17.27
CA LEU A 219 10.08 39.95 18.71
C LEU A 219 9.30 38.88 19.45
N SER A 220 9.86 38.41 20.55
CA SER A 220 9.20 37.41 21.37
C SER A 220 9.47 37.53 22.85
N ARG A 221 8.57 36.96 23.64
CA ARG A 221 8.70 36.93 25.10
C ARG A 221 8.09 35.66 25.69
N GLU A 222 8.75 35.16 26.73
CA GLU A 222 8.26 34.10 27.61
C GLU A 222 7.64 34.70 28.88
N PHE A 223 6.52 34.13 29.30
CA PHE A 223 5.86 34.42 30.57
C PHE A 223 5.66 33.11 31.33
N VAL A 224 6.18 33.03 32.54
CA VAL A 224 6.12 31.83 33.39
C VAL A 224 5.21 32.08 34.57
N GLU A 225 4.22 31.22 34.75
CA GLU A 225 3.19 31.31 35.78
C GLU A 225 2.96 29.92 36.40
N GLY A 226 3.83 29.50 37.31
CA GLY A 226 3.67 28.26 38.10
C GLY A 226 3.49 26.99 37.26
N ASN A 227 2.25 26.64 36.94
CA ASN A 227 1.87 25.48 36.14
C ASN A 227 1.62 25.79 34.65
N ARG A 228 1.95 27.01 34.21
CA ARG A 228 1.68 27.51 32.87
C ARG A 228 2.86 28.31 32.33
N ILE A 229 3.15 28.16 31.04
CA ILE A 229 4.11 28.98 30.31
C ILE A 229 3.44 29.52 29.06
N VAL A 230 3.65 30.80 28.78
CA VAL A 230 3.14 31.44 27.57
C VAL A 230 4.29 32.06 26.79
N TYR A 231 4.42 31.66 25.53
CA TYR A 231 5.27 32.34 24.57
C TYR A 231 4.40 33.21 23.68
N VAL A 232 4.79 34.47 23.54
CA VAL A 232 4.16 35.42 22.61
C VAL A 232 5.22 35.89 21.64
N GLY A 233 4.84 35.92 20.38
CA GLY A 233 5.71 36.33 19.30
C GLY A 233 4.99 37.23 18.30
N GLN A 234 5.66 38.27 17.81
CA GLN A 234 5.13 39.16 16.80
C GLN A 234 6.22 39.64 15.85
N GLN A 235 5.87 39.78 14.58
CA GLN A 235 6.70 40.47 13.60
C GLN A 235 6.73 41.98 13.87
N MET A 236 7.93 42.55 13.96
CA MET A 236 8.18 43.98 13.86
C MET A 236 8.38 44.37 12.39
N HIS A 237 7.61 45.35 11.93
CA HIS A 237 7.70 45.86 10.55
C HIS A 237 8.67 47.04 10.40
N GLU A 238 8.94 47.72 11.51
CA GLU A 238 9.81 48.90 11.59
C GLU A 238 10.74 48.70 12.78
N ASP A 239 12.02 48.71 12.49
CA ASP A 239 13.09 48.65 13.47
C ASP A 239 14.24 49.48 12.90
N GLU A 240 14.55 50.60 13.55
CA GLU A 240 15.62 51.51 13.16
C GLU A 240 17.01 50.85 13.30
N ALA A 241 17.15 49.91 14.23
CA ALA A 241 18.39 49.16 14.44
C ALA A 241 18.55 47.99 13.45
N ALA A 242 17.44 47.46 12.94
CA ALA A 242 17.40 46.36 11.98
C ALA A 242 16.50 46.70 10.77
N PRO A 243 16.91 47.61 9.87
CA PRO A 243 16.09 48.02 8.73
C PRO A 243 15.75 46.81 7.85
N THR A 244 14.46 46.64 7.54
CA THR A 244 14.01 45.53 6.71
C THR A 244 14.02 45.93 5.23
N ILE A 245 14.83 45.24 4.42
CA ILE A 245 15.10 45.60 3.01
C ILE A 245 14.26 44.76 2.02
N LYS A 246 13.42 43.83 2.52
CA LYS A 246 12.76 42.79 1.71
C LYS A 246 11.27 42.63 2.05
N LEU A 247 10.61 41.74 1.30
CA LEU A 247 9.25 41.27 1.50
C LEU A 247 9.00 40.84 2.96
N GLN A 248 8.05 41.52 3.61
CA GLN A 248 7.59 41.30 4.98
C GLN A 248 6.27 40.53 4.99
N ARG A 249 5.82 40.10 6.18
CA ARG A 249 4.46 39.60 6.42
C ARG A 249 4.09 39.80 7.88
N ASN A 250 2.82 40.06 8.13
CA ASN A 250 2.32 40.15 9.50
C ASN A 250 2.26 38.74 10.10
N ARG A 251 2.85 38.56 11.28
CA ARG A 251 2.83 37.30 12.02
C ARG A 251 2.67 37.58 13.50
N HIS A 252 1.69 36.91 14.09
CA HIS A 252 1.55 36.82 15.53
C HIS A 252 1.36 35.37 15.94
N VAL A 253 2.06 34.98 17.00
CA VAL A 253 2.05 33.61 17.50
C VAL A 253 1.89 33.61 19.01
N TRP A 254 1.04 32.71 19.50
CA TRP A 254 0.93 32.39 20.92
C TRP A 254 1.09 30.88 21.11
N TYR A 255 1.98 30.50 22.02
CA TYR A 255 2.03 29.16 22.58
C TYR A 255 1.67 29.23 24.05
N ILE A 256 0.80 28.34 24.50
CA ILE A 256 0.39 28.23 25.88
C ILE A 256 0.59 26.77 26.28
N LEU A 257 1.56 26.54 27.15
CA LEU A 257 1.86 25.25 27.74
C LEU A 257 1.23 25.24 29.13
N GLN A 258 0.41 24.23 29.42
CA GLN A 258 -0.27 24.07 30.70
C GLN A 258 -0.02 22.68 31.23
N ALA A 259 0.58 22.58 32.41
CA ALA A 259 0.68 21.31 33.11
C ALA A 259 -0.73 20.85 33.52
N ILE A 260 -1.12 19.66 33.05
CA ILE A 260 -2.36 18.98 33.42
C ILE A 260 -2.06 17.90 34.46
N ALA A 261 -0.91 17.23 34.33
CA ALA A 261 -0.36 16.28 35.29
C ALA A 261 1.19 16.43 35.32
N PRO A 262 1.90 15.81 36.28
CA PRO A 262 3.37 15.93 36.38
C PRO A 262 4.13 15.57 35.08
N SER A 263 3.59 14.66 34.28
CA SER A 263 4.17 14.20 33.01
C SER A 263 3.27 14.45 31.80
N VAL A 264 2.24 15.29 31.93
CA VAL A 264 1.30 15.62 30.84
C VAL A 264 1.10 17.12 30.75
N THR A 265 1.42 17.68 29.59
CA THR A 265 1.27 19.10 29.30
C THR A 265 0.38 19.29 28.09
N LYS A 266 -0.66 20.12 28.22
CA LYS A 266 -1.46 20.56 27.09
C LYS A 266 -0.78 21.77 26.44
N ILE A 267 -0.53 21.69 25.14
CA ILE A 267 -0.01 22.78 24.33
C ILE A 267 -1.15 23.35 23.49
N ARG A 268 -1.33 24.66 23.56
CA ARG A 268 -2.25 25.42 22.73
C ARG A 268 -1.46 26.42 21.90
N MET A 269 -1.68 26.39 20.59
CA MET A 269 -1.01 27.23 19.61
C MET A 269 -2.04 28.07 18.87
N LEU A 270 -1.73 29.34 18.69
CA LEU A 270 -2.46 30.25 17.83
C LEU A 270 -1.47 30.90 16.87
N PHE A 271 -1.72 30.75 15.58
CA PHE A 271 -1.00 31.46 14.53
C PHE A 271 -1.96 32.41 13.83
N VAL A 272 -1.54 33.67 13.69
CA VAL A 272 -2.22 34.66 12.85
C VAL A 272 -1.19 35.18 11.87
N VAL A 273 -1.40 34.92 10.58
CA VAL A 273 -0.40 35.19 9.54
C VAL A 273 -1.06 35.81 8.32
N SER A 274 -0.51 36.91 7.82
CA SER A 274 -0.95 37.52 6.56
C SER A 274 -0.13 37.02 5.37
N SER A 275 -0.62 37.33 4.18
CA SER A 275 0.16 37.36 2.96
C SER A 275 1.37 38.28 3.14
N SER A 276 2.35 38.03 2.29
CA SER A 276 3.54 38.85 2.23
C SER A 276 3.27 40.17 1.51
N PHE A 277 3.89 41.24 2.00
CA PHE A 277 3.82 42.58 1.42
C PHE A 277 5.22 43.18 1.33
N SER A 278 5.46 44.01 0.33
CA SER A 278 6.66 44.85 0.24
C SER A 278 6.31 46.27 0.65
N LYS A 279 7.17 46.91 1.45
CA LYS A 279 7.13 48.37 1.56
C LYS A 279 7.71 48.92 0.25
N LEU A 280 6.86 49.65 -0.49
CA LEU A 280 7.30 50.49 -1.61
C LEU A 280 8.14 51.66 -1.06
#